data_AF-A0A4R3DPG4-F1
#
_entry.id   AF-A0A4R3DPG4-F1
#
_cell.length_a   1.000
_cell.length_b   1.000
_cell.length_c   1.000
_cell.angle_alpha   90.00
_cell.angle_beta   90.00
_cell.angle_gamma   90.00
#
_symmetry.space_group_name_H-M   'P 1'
#
loop_
_entity.id
_entity.type
_entity.pdbx_description
1 polymer ?
#
loop_
_entity_poly.entity_id
_entity_poly.type
_entity_poly.pdbx_seq_one_letter_code
_entity_poly.pdbx_strand_id
1 'polypeptide(L)'
;MVILRVYRGIHDHFPARRSEWVLAGIMVVWGWILFGPDETFARSVSWAQMAALAGEGTWAVWAIATGVFRFAALIVNGTFHDTWYGRWSPHVRMVASFLSCFLWLQITFGLLAAETTTTGLAVYPGLLVLDLMNVVAAASDAAKMDKARDDGP
;
A
#
# COMPACT_ATOMS: atom_id res chain seq x y z
N MET A 1 -9.24 3.01 -28.46
CA MET A 1 -8.33 4.02 -27.87
C MET A 1 -7.83 3.50 -26.53
N VAL A 2 -6.52 3.44 -26.31
CA VAL A 2 -5.90 2.94 -25.07
C VAL A 2 -6.31 3.76 -23.85
N ILE A 3 -6.39 5.09 -23.99
CA ILE A 3 -6.80 6.02 -22.92
C ILE A 3 -8.21 5.70 -22.40
N LEU A 4 -9.17 5.45 -23.31
CA LEU A 4 -10.53 5.08 -22.92
C LEU A 4 -10.59 3.73 -22.18
N ARG A 5 -9.73 2.77 -22.53
CA ARG A 5 -9.62 1.48 -21.82
C ARG A 5 -9.11 1.68 -20.40
N VAL A 6 -8.05 2.48 -20.24
CA VAL A 6 -7.48 2.79 -18.92
C VAL A 6 -8.50 3.52 -18.05
N TYR A 7 -9.14 4.55 -18.60
CA TYR A 7 -10.15 5.33 -17.86
C TYR A 7 -11.31 4.45 -17.36
N ARG A 8 -11.92 3.66 -18.25
CA ARG A 8 -13.02 2.74 -17.87
C ARG A 8 -12.56 1.70 -16.86
N GLY A 9 -11.39 1.09 -17.10
CA GLY A 9 -10.81 0.11 -16.19
C GLY A 9 -10.62 0.66 -14.77
N ILE A 10 -10.10 1.88 -14.64
CA ILE A 10 -9.97 2.54 -13.34
C ILE A 10 -11.36 2.86 -12.77
N HIS A 11 -12.22 3.54 -13.53
CA HIS A 11 -13.53 3.98 -13.09
C HIS A 11 -14.40 2.83 -12.55
N ASP A 12 -14.45 1.71 -13.27
CA ASP A 12 -15.33 0.59 -12.95
C ASP A 12 -14.85 -0.20 -11.72
N HIS A 13 -13.54 -0.22 -11.47
CA HIS A 13 -12.94 -0.94 -10.34
C HIS A 13 -12.65 -0.05 -9.12
N PHE A 14 -12.66 1.27 -9.29
CA PHE A 14 -12.32 2.22 -8.24
C PHE A 14 -13.19 2.04 -6.98
N PRO A 15 -14.53 1.92 -7.05
CA PRO A 15 -15.38 1.82 -5.86
C PRO A 15 -15.02 0.66 -4.92
N ALA A 16 -14.61 -0.48 -5.47
CA ALA A 16 -14.21 -1.67 -4.73
C ALA A 16 -12.80 -1.55 -4.12
N ARG A 17 -11.97 -0.63 -4.61
CA ARG A 17 -10.54 -0.52 -4.27
C ARG A 17 -10.13 0.85 -3.75
N ARG A 18 -11.10 1.66 -3.31
CA ARG A 18 -10.87 3.05 -2.87
C ARG A 18 -9.80 3.15 -1.79
N SER A 19 -9.82 2.23 -0.82
CA SER A 19 -8.82 2.15 0.25
C SER A 19 -7.41 1.96 -0.30
N GLU A 20 -7.21 1.04 -1.25
CA GLU A 20 -5.90 0.79 -1.87
C GLU A 20 -5.37 2.02 -2.60
N TRP A 21 -6.23 2.76 -3.32
CA TRP A 21 -5.86 4.00 -4.00
C TRP A 21 -5.44 5.10 -3.01
N VAL A 22 -6.23 5.29 -1.95
CA VAL A 22 -5.95 6.30 -0.92
C VAL A 22 -4.66 5.97 -0.18
N LEU A 23 -4.46 4.72 0.22
CA LEU A 23 -3.26 4.29 0.94
C LEU A 23 -2.00 4.36 0.07
N ALA A 24 -2.10 4.03 -1.23
CA ALA A 24 -1.00 4.27 -2.16
C ALA A 24 -0.61 5.76 -2.19
N GLY A 25 -1.59 6.66 -2.24
CA GLY A 25 -1.36 8.10 -2.21
C GLY A 25 -0.72 8.59 -0.92
N ILE A 26 -1.27 8.18 0.23
CA ILE A 26 -0.72 8.51 1.56
C ILE A 26 0.73 8.04 1.64
N MET A 27 1.04 6.84 1.17
CA MET A 27 2.39 6.27 1.21
C MET A 27 3.40 7.06 0.37
N VAL A 28 3.02 7.46 -0.84
CA VAL A 28 3.87 8.32 -1.69
C VAL A 28 4.10 9.68 -1.02
N VAL A 29 3.04 10.32 -0.53
CA VAL A 29 3.15 11.62 0.15
C VAL A 29 3.98 11.51 1.42
N TRP A 30 3.82 10.45 2.20
CA TRP A 30 4.59 10.20 3.41
C TRP A 30 6.09 10.06 3.10
N GLY A 31 6.45 9.27 2.09
CA GLY A 31 7.85 9.16 1.66
C GLY A 31 8.39 10.47 1.08
N TRP A 32 7.57 11.26 0.38
CA TRP A 32 7.96 12.58 -0.11
C TRP A 32 8.26 13.56 1.02
N ILE A 33 7.49 13.53 2.11
CA ILE A 33 7.71 14.36 3.29
C ILE A 33 9.10 14.08 3.92
N LEU A 34 9.57 12.83 3.91
CA LEU A 34 10.89 12.47 4.40
C LEU A 34 12.05 13.00 3.54
N PHE A 35 11.80 13.46 2.32
CA PHE A 35 12.78 14.19 1.52
C PHE A 35 12.79 15.70 1.81
N GLY A 36 11.97 16.15 2.77
CA GLY A 36 12.00 17.53 3.22
C GLY A 36 13.37 17.95 3.77
N PRO A 37 13.63 19.26 3.86
CA PRO A 37 14.91 19.78 4.33
C PRO A 37 15.21 19.46 5.80
N ASP A 38 14.18 19.16 6.59
CA ASP A 38 14.30 18.82 8.01
C ASP A 38 14.28 17.31 8.21
N GLU A 39 15.35 16.76 8.80
CA GLU A 39 15.43 15.34 9.16
C GLU A 39 14.33 14.98 10.19
N THR A 40 13.35 14.18 9.78
CA THR A 40 12.24 13.73 10.61
C THR A 40 12.72 12.78 11.69
N PHE A 41 13.64 11.88 11.36
CA PHE A 41 14.12 10.85 12.27
C PHE A 41 14.96 11.45 13.39
N ALA A 42 15.66 12.56 13.13
CA ALA A 42 16.43 13.28 14.15
C ALA A 42 15.56 14.03 15.18
N ARG A 43 14.29 14.30 14.86
CA ARG A 43 13.40 15.13 15.70
C ARG A 43 12.71 14.37 16.84
N SER A 44 12.64 13.04 16.79
CA SER A 44 11.98 12.26 17.84
C SER A 44 12.58 10.86 18.00
N VAL A 45 12.68 10.40 19.25
CA VAL A 45 13.05 9.03 19.59
C VAL A 45 12.06 7.99 19.05
N SER A 46 10.83 8.38 18.71
CA SER A 46 9.84 7.49 18.07
C SER A 46 10.33 6.88 16.75
N TRP A 47 11.34 7.47 16.11
CA TRP A 47 11.92 6.98 14.86
C TRP A 47 13.16 6.10 15.06
N ALA A 48 13.66 5.95 16.29
CA ALA A 48 14.94 5.30 16.57
C ALA A 48 15.03 3.86 16.04
N GLN A 49 13.95 3.08 16.16
CA GLN A 49 13.89 1.71 15.63
C GLN A 49 14.01 1.68 14.09
N MET A 50 13.29 2.58 13.40
CA MET A 50 13.36 2.67 11.94
C MET A 50 14.75 3.12 11.50
N ALA A 51 15.35 4.10 12.19
CA ALA A 51 16.70 4.58 11.95
C ALA A 51 17.77 3.50 12.15
N ALA A 52 17.55 2.55 13.06
CA ALA A 52 18.43 1.40 13.27
C ALA A 52 18.39 0.38 12.11
N LEU A 53 17.28 0.31 11.36
CA LEU A 53 17.13 -0.57 10.21
C LEU A 53 17.66 0.04 8.92
N ALA A 54 17.35 1.32 8.69
CA ALA A 54 17.81 2.06 7.52
C ALA A 54 17.72 3.59 7.74
N GLY A 55 18.51 4.36 7.01
CA GLY A 55 18.45 5.82 7.05
C GLY A 55 17.13 6.38 6.52
N GLU A 56 16.76 7.58 6.95
CA GLU A 56 15.50 8.26 6.58
C GLU A 56 15.28 8.31 5.06
N GLY A 57 16.31 8.66 4.29
CA GLY A 57 16.23 8.69 2.83
C GLY A 57 15.95 7.31 2.20
N THR A 58 16.38 6.21 2.83
CA THR A 58 16.07 4.85 2.35
C THR A 58 14.60 4.52 2.58
N TRP A 59 14.04 4.89 3.75
CA TRP A 59 12.62 4.75 4.03
C TRP A 59 11.76 5.62 3.11
N ALA A 60 12.22 6.83 2.80
CA ALA A 60 11.58 7.74 1.84
C ALA A 60 11.44 7.07 0.45
N VAL A 61 12.56 6.58 -0.10
CA VAL A 61 12.58 5.87 -1.39
C VAL A 61 11.69 4.64 -1.34
N TRP A 62 11.81 3.82 -0.29
CA TRP A 62 11.04 2.59 -0.14
C TRP A 62 9.53 2.86 -0.11
N ALA A 63 9.10 3.91 0.60
CA ALA A 63 7.69 4.29 0.71
C ALA A 63 7.15 4.78 -0.65
N ILE A 64 7.88 5.67 -1.32
CA ILE A 64 7.49 6.16 -2.66
C ILE A 64 7.46 5.01 -3.67
N ALA A 65 8.50 4.18 -3.71
CA ALA A 65 8.58 3.07 -4.66
C ALA A 65 7.42 2.09 -4.46
N THR A 66 7.08 1.74 -3.22
CA THR A 66 5.97 0.84 -2.91
C THR A 66 4.62 1.49 -3.27
N GLY A 67 4.41 2.77 -2.95
CA GLY A 67 3.19 3.50 -3.29
C GLY A 67 3.00 3.63 -4.81
N VAL A 68 4.06 3.94 -5.56
CA VAL A 68 4.04 4.00 -7.03
C VAL A 68 3.80 2.62 -7.64
N PHE A 69 4.48 1.58 -7.14
CA PHE A 69 4.24 0.20 -7.56
C PHE A 69 2.77 -0.18 -7.35
N ARG A 70 2.17 0.23 -6.23
CA ARG A 70 0.78 -0.02 -5.93
C ARG A 70 -0.18 0.72 -6.87
N PHE A 71 0.08 1.99 -7.18
CA PHE A 71 -0.68 2.70 -8.21
C PHE A 71 -0.60 1.99 -9.56
N ALA A 72 0.59 1.56 -9.97
CA ALA A 72 0.76 0.80 -11.20
C ALA A 72 -0.05 -0.51 -11.17
N ALA A 73 0.00 -1.26 -10.06
CA ALA A 73 -0.78 -2.48 -9.89
C ALA A 73 -2.30 -2.23 -10.00
N LEU A 74 -2.81 -1.13 -9.43
CA LEU A 74 -4.23 -0.77 -9.50
C LEU A 74 -4.66 -0.38 -10.92
N ILE A 75 -3.82 0.39 -11.62
CA ILE A 75 -4.07 0.80 -13.02
C ILE A 75 -4.07 -0.42 -13.93
N VAL A 76 -3.03 -1.27 -13.84
CA VAL A 76 -2.90 -2.47 -14.66
C VAL A 76 -4.04 -3.44 -14.34
N ASN A 77 -4.39 -3.63 -13.06
CA ASN A 77 -5.54 -4.46 -12.68
C ASN A 77 -6.81 -3.98 -13.38
N GLY A 78 -7.22 -2.72 -13.17
CA GLY A 78 -8.47 -2.22 -13.74
C GLY A 78 -8.51 -2.31 -15.26
N THR A 79 -7.39 -1.98 -15.92
CA THR A 79 -7.28 -1.92 -17.38
C THR A 79 -7.28 -3.30 -18.05
N PHE A 80 -6.70 -4.31 -17.41
CA PHE A 80 -6.44 -5.64 -17.99
C PHE A 80 -7.11 -6.78 -17.20
N HIS A 81 -8.13 -6.48 -16.40
CA HIS A 81 -8.85 -7.46 -15.59
C HIS A 81 -9.45 -8.62 -16.42
N ASP A 82 -9.83 -8.34 -17.67
CA ASP A 82 -10.45 -9.25 -18.63
C ASP A 82 -9.45 -10.10 -19.42
N THR A 83 -8.15 -9.94 -19.15
CA THR A 83 -7.07 -10.63 -19.87
C THR A 83 -6.47 -11.76 -19.04
N TRP A 84 -5.50 -12.49 -19.62
CA TRP A 84 -4.73 -13.52 -18.92
C TRP A 84 -4.06 -13.03 -17.63
N TYR A 85 -3.79 -11.72 -17.52
CA TYR A 85 -3.18 -11.11 -16.33
C TYR A 85 -4.17 -10.97 -15.17
N GLY A 86 -5.48 -10.94 -15.44
CA GLY A 86 -6.53 -10.77 -14.42
C GLY A 86 -6.38 -11.74 -13.24
N ARG A 87 -5.99 -12.99 -13.51
CA ARG A 87 -5.73 -14.02 -12.48
C ARG A 87 -4.59 -13.68 -11.52
N TRP A 88 -3.53 -13.03 -12.01
CA TRP A 88 -2.35 -12.69 -11.21
C TRP A 88 -2.52 -11.40 -10.43
N SER A 89 -3.47 -10.57 -10.85
CA SER A 89 -3.61 -9.23 -10.33
C SER A 89 -4.00 -9.16 -8.84
N PRO A 90 -4.85 -10.05 -8.30
CA PRO A 90 -5.06 -10.16 -6.86
C PRO A 90 -3.77 -10.42 -6.07
N HIS A 91 -2.88 -11.30 -6.54
CA HIS A 91 -1.60 -11.57 -5.87
C HIS A 91 -0.69 -10.34 -5.86
N VAL A 92 -0.61 -9.61 -6.97
CA VAL A 92 0.20 -8.38 -7.05
C VAL A 92 -0.33 -7.30 -6.09
N ARG A 93 -1.66 -7.11 -6.04
CA ARG A 93 -2.30 -6.20 -5.08
C ARG A 93 -2.07 -6.62 -3.63
N MET A 94 -2.11 -7.92 -3.35
CA MET A 94 -1.85 -8.48 -2.03
C MET A 94 -0.41 -8.18 -1.59
N VAL A 95 0.58 -8.42 -2.47
CA VAL A 95 2.00 -8.11 -2.21
C VAL A 95 2.18 -6.61 -1.96
N ALA A 96 1.59 -5.74 -2.78
CA ALA A 96 1.67 -4.29 -2.58
C ALA A 96 1.11 -3.86 -1.22
N SER A 97 -0.03 -4.43 -0.81
CA SER A 97 -0.67 -4.16 0.48
C SER A 97 0.16 -4.68 1.66
N PHE A 98 0.72 -5.87 1.52
CA PHE A 98 1.59 -6.47 2.53
C PHE A 98 2.88 -5.67 2.75
N LEU A 99 3.50 -5.17 1.67
CA LEU A 99 4.64 -4.27 1.79
C LEU A 99 4.24 -3.01 2.57
N SER A 100 3.13 -2.36 2.22
CA SER A 100 2.63 -1.20 2.98
C SER A 100 2.38 -1.50 4.46
N CYS A 101 1.83 -2.68 4.80
CA CYS A 101 1.70 -3.10 6.21
C CYS A 101 3.03 -3.07 6.95
N PHE A 102 4.12 -3.52 6.33
CA PHE A 102 5.43 -3.52 6.96
C PHE A 102 5.85 -2.10 7.39
N LEU A 103 5.63 -1.09 6.56
CA LEU A 103 5.92 0.31 6.92
C LEU A 103 5.08 0.78 8.10
N TRP A 104 3.76 0.62 8.01
CA TRP A 104 2.86 1.11 9.05
C TRP A 104 3.10 0.42 10.39
N LEU A 105 3.50 -0.85 10.36
CA LEU A 105 3.91 -1.60 11.54
C LEU A 105 5.17 -0.99 12.19
N GLN A 106 6.21 -0.67 11.41
CA GLN A 106 7.43 -0.06 11.95
C GLN A 106 7.13 1.29 12.62
N ILE A 107 6.31 2.12 11.99
CA ILE A 107 5.93 3.43 12.52
C ILE A 107 5.11 3.28 13.80
N THR A 108 4.14 2.36 13.80
CA THR A 108 3.29 2.06 14.97
C THR A 108 4.14 1.60 16.16
N PHE A 109 5.06 0.65 15.94
CA PHE A 109 5.94 0.16 16.99
C PHE A 109 6.88 1.24 17.51
N GLY A 110 7.45 2.07 16.63
CA GLY A 110 8.29 3.20 17.04
C GLY A 110 7.54 4.18 17.96
N LEU A 111 6.30 4.53 17.63
CA LEU A 111 5.47 5.41 18.45
C LEU A 111 5.08 4.79 19.80
N LEU A 112 4.73 3.49 19.82
CA LEU A 112 4.38 2.77 21.05
C LEU A 112 5.60 2.61 21.97
N ALA A 113 6.76 2.24 21.42
CA ALA A 113 7.97 2.02 22.20
C ALA A 113 8.55 3.32 22.79
N ALA A 114 8.37 4.44 22.10
CA ALA A 114 8.77 5.76 22.57
C ALA A 114 7.76 6.41 23.53
N GLU A 115 6.69 5.70 23.91
CA GLU A 115 5.58 6.20 24.75
C GLU A 115 5.05 7.57 24.29
N THR A 116 5.14 7.84 22.98
CA THR A 116 4.87 9.17 22.44
C THR A 116 3.40 9.28 22.06
N THR A 117 2.59 9.87 22.94
CA THR A 117 1.16 10.09 22.69
C THR A 117 0.95 11.22 21.69
N THR A 118 1.02 10.89 20.41
CA THR A 118 0.66 11.79 19.29
C THR A 118 -0.60 11.30 18.59
N THR A 119 -1.22 12.16 17.78
CA THR A 119 -2.28 11.74 16.85
C THR A 119 -1.84 10.62 15.90
N GLY A 120 -0.53 10.45 15.69
CA GLY A 120 0.06 9.34 14.95
C GLY A 120 -0.32 7.96 15.49
N LEU A 121 -0.51 7.79 16.80
CA LEU A 121 -0.94 6.51 17.39
C LEU A 121 -2.40 6.14 17.05
N ALA A 122 -3.23 7.10 16.64
CA ALA A 122 -4.56 6.79 16.09
C ALA A 122 -4.47 6.51 14.59
N VAL A 123 -3.64 7.28 13.87
CA VAL A 123 -3.56 7.24 12.42
C VAL A 123 -2.82 5.99 11.92
N TYR A 124 -1.56 5.79 12.29
CA TYR A 124 -0.73 4.74 11.68
C TYR A 124 -1.21 3.31 11.96
N PRO A 125 -1.71 2.98 13.16
CA PRO A 125 -2.35 1.68 13.39
C PRO A 125 -3.64 1.51 12.58
N GLY A 126 -4.40 2.59 12.38
CA GLY A 126 -5.58 2.59 11.51
C GLY A 126 -5.21 2.30 10.05
N LEU A 127 -4.14 2.92 9.53
CA LEU A 127 -3.64 2.64 8.18
C LEU A 127 -3.15 1.18 8.04
N LEU A 128 -2.47 0.66 9.06
CA LEU A 128 -2.05 -0.74 9.12
C LEU A 128 -3.25 -1.69 9.01
N VAL A 129 -4.32 -1.45 9.80
CA VAL A 129 -5.54 -2.27 9.76
C VAL A 129 -6.20 -2.20 8.39
N LEU A 130 -6.31 -1.01 7.79
CA LEU A 130 -6.89 -0.86 6.45
C LEU A 130 -6.07 -1.62 5.40
N ASP A 131 -4.74 -1.63 5.48
CA ASP A 131 -3.92 -2.43 4.57
C ASP A 131 -4.01 -3.92 4.82
N LEU A 132 -4.15 -4.38 6.06
CA LEU A 132 -4.44 -5.78 6.37
C LEU A 132 -5.79 -6.21 5.79
N MET A 133 -6.82 -5.34 5.86
CA MET A 133 -8.11 -5.60 5.21
C MET A 133 -7.96 -5.70 3.69
N ASN A 134 -7.12 -4.86 3.07
CA ASN A 134 -6.84 -4.94 1.64
C ASN A 134 -6.11 -6.24 1.26
N VAL A 135 -5.18 -6.72 2.10
CA VAL A 135 -4.52 -8.03 1.93
C VAL A 135 -5.57 -9.14 1.94
N VAL A 136 -6.48 -9.16 2.91
CA VAL A 136 -7.55 -10.18 3.03
C VAL A 136 -8.52 -10.12 1.84
N ALA A 137 -8.90 -8.91 1.42
CA ALA A 137 -9.76 -8.72 0.25
C ALA A 137 -9.08 -9.25 -1.02
N ALA A 138 -7.81 -8.91 -1.24
CA ALA A 138 -7.04 -9.38 -2.39
C ALA A 138 -6.81 -10.92 -2.36
N ALA A 139 -6.58 -11.51 -1.18
CA ALA A 139 -6.47 -12.95 -1.03
C ALA A 139 -7.80 -13.66 -1.35
N SER A 140 -8.92 -13.08 -0.92
CA SER A 140 -10.26 -13.58 -1.24
C SER A 140 -10.57 -13.49 -2.74
N ASP A 141 -10.15 -12.41 -3.39
CA ASP A 141 -10.23 -12.27 -4.85
C ASP A 141 -9.40 -13.35 -5.56
N ALA A 142 -8.18 -13.63 -5.09
CA ALA A 142 -7.32 -14.68 -5.64
C ALA A 142 -7.98 -16.06 -5.54
N ALA A 143 -8.49 -16.41 -4.36
CA ALA A 143 -9.17 -17.69 -4.13
C ALA A 143 -10.40 -17.88 -5.03
N LYS A 144 -11.16 -16.81 -5.30
CA LYS A 144 -12.30 -16.86 -6.24
C LYS A 144 -11.85 -17.11 -7.67
N MET A 145 -10.73 -16.51 -8.10
CA MET A 145 -10.18 -16.72 -9.44
C MET A 145 -9.64 -18.14 -9.62
N ASP A 146 -8.97 -18.69 -8.59
CA ASP A 146 -8.48 -20.07 -8.61
C ASP A 146 -9.65 -21.07 -8.65
N LYS A 147 -10.68 -20.84 -7.82
CA LYS A 147 -11.88 -21.68 -7.84
C LYS A 147 -12.60 -21.66 -9.20
N ALA A 148 -12.78 -20.48 -9.80
CA ALA A 148 -13.42 -20.37 -11.12
C ALA A 148 -12.64 -21.12 -12.23
N ARG A 149 -11.32 -21.28 -12.06
CA ARG A 149 -10.49 -22.09 -12.95
C ARG A 149 -10.69 -23.58 -12.73
N ASP A 150 -10.73 -23.99 -11.46
CA ASP A 150 -10.85 -25.40 -11.09
C ASP A 150 -12.26 -25.96 -11.37
N ASP A 151 -13.28 -25.12 -11.25
CA ASP A 151 -14.67 -25.49 -11.55
C ASP A 151 -14.93 -25.58 -13.08
N GLY A 152 -14.13 -24.89 -13.91
CA GLY A 152 -14.24 -24.87 -15.39
C GLY A 152 -15.62 -24.43 -15.93
N PRO A 153 -15.75 -24.15 -17.23
CA PRO A 153 -17.03 -24.31 -17.92
C PRO A 153 -17.38 -25.80 -18.09
#